data_AF-A0A4Y8CEG3-F1
#
_entry.id   AF-A0A4Y8CEG3-F1
#
_cell.length_a   1.000
_cell.length_b   1.000
_cell.length_c   1.000
_cell.angle_alpha   90.00
_cell.angle_beta   90.00
_cell.angle_gamma   90.00
#
_symmetry.space_group_name_H-M   'P 1'
#
loop_
_entity.id
_entity.type
_entity.pdbx_description
1 polymer ?
#
loop_
_entity_poly.entity_id
_entity_poly.type
_entity_poly.pdbx_seq_one_letter_code
_entity_poly.pdbx_strand_id
1 'polypeptide(L)'
;MLNTAREKKRLCEERKWKFQLGKRTLVLRDEVEKVIRGLRKFKEVGDIIVNVDPLHAGLPWAAIRLLLEVTISDSSQMAVLLAGLEIALSIMNRLKAYMKYLEDLPATKERDIFEISLMELYVITLQFLVQAIQIYQENTLKRIWNAFWQPSEVLDFENRCNKISARAEIEASICDRNLNILDQQHTNQKLENLRNVLKELEELRNIKESVSEILEQINLEKLPITKNATFDSYQDEHDARCLLGTRVELLEQISGWAEDSKVKCIFWLNGMAGTGKSTISRTVAQSFEEKNLLGASFFFKRGEGDRGTASKFFTTVAHQLVVKLPQMVPSLKKAIDLDPNISGKSLAKQFEQLIFKPLTELNASPQ
;
A
#
# COMPACT_ATOMS: atom_id res chain seq x y z
N MET A 1 -43.74 -11.71 18.29
CA MET A 1 -42.53 -12.54 18.56
C MET A 1 -42.01 -12.47 19.99
N LEU A 2 -41.22 -11.47 20.41
CA LEU A 2 -40.64 -11.47 21.77
C LEU A 2 -41.69 -11.50 22.88
N ASN A 3 -42.80 -10.78 22.71
CA ASN A 3 -43.92 -10.81 23.66
C ASN A 3 -44.59 -12.19 23.69
N THR A 4 -44.87 -12.77 22.52
CA THR A 4 -45.43 -14.13 22.35
C THR A 4 -44.55 -15.19 23.02
N ALA A 5 -43.23 -15.11 22.85
CA ALA A 5 -42.29 -16.04 23.48
C ALA A 5 -42.25 -15.86 25.02
N ARG A 6 -42.35 -14.61 25.52
CA ARG A 6 -42.45 -14.34 26.97
C ARG A 6 -43.75 -14.83 27.58
N GLU A 7 -44.85 -14.73 26.85
CA GLU A 7 -46.15 -15.27 27.28
C GLU A 7 -46.11 -16.79 27.40
N LYS A 8 -45.57 -17.46 26.38
CA LYS A 8 -45.26 -18.90 26.43
C LYS A 8 -44.34 -19.25 27.60
N LYS A 9 -43.33 -18.42 27.91
CA LYS A 9 -42.46 -18.62 29.09
C LYS A 9 -43.25 -18.63 30.40
N ARG A 10 -44.14 -17.66 30.61
CA ARG A 10 -44.97 -17.57 31.82
C ARG A 10 -45.82 -18.84 32.01
N LEU A 11 -46.47 -19.29 30.93
CA LEU A 11 -47.25 -20.54 30.93
C LEU A 11 -46.39 -21.77 31.29
N CYS A 12 -45.13 -21.79 30.88
CA CYS A 12 -44.19 -22.89 31.20
C CYS A 12 -43.70 -22.86 32.64
N GLU A 13 -43.51 -21.66 33.22
CA GLU A 13 -43.04 -21.48 34.60
C GLU A 13 -44.04 -21.99 35.63
N GLU A 14 -45.33 -21.90 35.33
CA GLU A 14 -46.41 -22.42 36.18
C GLU A 14 -46.47 -23.95 36.22
N ARG A 15 -46.09 -24.63 35.12
CA ARG A 15 -46.36 -26.08 34.93
C ARG A 15 -45.14 -27.01 35.02
N LYS A 16 -43.91 -26.48 35.12
CA LYS A 16 -42.64 -27.22 35.38
C LYS A 16 -42.42 -28.48 34.50
N TRP A 17 -42.77 -28.42 33.22
CA TRP A 17 -42.71 -29.58 32.33
C TRP A 17 -41.29 -30.00 31.94
N LYS A 18 -41.07 -31.33 31.83
CA LYS A 18 -39.81 -31.97 31.44
C LYS A 18 -40.05 -33.11 30.43
N PHE A 19 -39.16 -33.28 29.45
CA PHE A 19 -39.29 -34.26 28.36
C PHE A 19 -37.94 -34.86 27.98
N GLN A 20 -37.91 -36.04 27.35
CA GLN A 20 -36.69 -36.65 26.84
C GLN A 20 -36.55 -36.42 25.33
N LEU A 21 -35.41 -35.88 24.89
CA LEU A 21 -34.98 -35.81 23.50
C LEU A 21 -33.68 -36.61 23.37
N GLY A 22 -33.79 -37.83 22.83
CA GLY A 22 -32.68 -38.79 22.82
C GLY A 22 -32.21 -39.11 24.25
N LYS A 23 -30.96 -38.75 24.58
CA LYS A 23 -30.37 -38.92 25.91
C LYS A 23 -30.49 -37.68 26.81
N ARG A 24 -31.03 -36.57 26.30
CA ARG A 24 -31.09 -35.27 26.99
C ARG A 24 -32.48 -35.02 27.53
N THR A 25 -32.59 -34.56 28.78
CA THR A 25 -33.85 -34.08 29.34
C THR A 25 -34.03 -32.59 29.05
N LEU A 26 -35.04 -32.24 28.26
CA LEU A 26 -35.43 -30.87 27.98
C LEU A 26 -36.37 -30.34 29.07
N VAL A 27 -36.11 -29.13 29.53
CA VAL A 27 -37.02 -28.38 30.41
C VAL A 27 -37.66 -27.30 29.56
N LEU A 28 -39.00 -27.28 29.47
CA LEU A 28 -39.68 -26.42 28.49
C LEU A 28 -39.35 -24.93 28.67
N ARG A 29 -39.23 -24.50 29.93
CA ARG A 29 -38.81 -23.14 30.29
C ARG A 29 -37.46 -22.78 29.66
N ASP A 30 -36.49 -23.68 29.72
CA ASP A 30 -35.13 -23.43 29.27
C ASP A 30 -35.09 -23.35 27.73
N GLU A 31 -35.88 -24.16 27.04
CA GLU A 31 -36.03 -24.08 25.57
C GLU A 31 -36.67 -22.75 25.14
N VAL A 32 -37.73 -22.30 25.82
CA VAL A 32 -38.31 -20.97 25.57
C VAL A 32 -37.28 -19.86 25.82
N GLU A 33 -36.45 -19.99 26.86
CA GLU A 33 -35.39 -19.01 27.12
C GLU A 33 -34.32 -18.99 26.02
N LYS A 34 -33.91 -20.15 25.50
CA LYS A 34 -32.97 -20.22 24.38
C LYS A 34 -33.56 -19.56 23.13
N VAL A 35 -34.84 -19.82 22.82
CA VAL A 35 -35.57 -19.16 21.74
C VAL A 35 -35.59 -17.64 21.95
N ILE A 36 -35.93 -17.15 23.16
CA ILE A 36 -35.91 -15.72 23.48
C ILE A 36 -34.52 -15.10 23.29
N ARG A 37 -33.45 -15.81 23.69
CA ARG A 37 -32.06 -15.37 23.47
C ARG A 37 -31.73 -15.30 21.98
N GLY A 38 -32.08 -16.32 21.21
CA GLY A 38 -31.90 -16.36 19.77
C GLY A 38 -32.64 -15.21 19.06
N LEU A 39 -33.90 -14.98 19.43
CA LEU A 39 -34.70 -13.87 18.93
C LEU A 39 -34.08 -12.51 19.25
N ARG A 40 -33.45 -12.33 20.41
CA ARG A 40 -32.80 -11.06 20.77
C ARG A 40 -31.57 -10.79 19.91
N LYS A 41 -30.69 -11.79 19.76
CA LYS A 41 -29.50 -11.71 18.90
C LYS A 41 -29.85 -11.44 17.44
N PHE A 42 -30.96 -12.02 16.99
CA PHE A 42 -31.46 -11.77 15.64
C PHE A 42 -32.12 -10.39 15.53
N LYS A 43 -32.98 -10.00 16.48
CA LYS A 43 -33.75 -8.74 16.47
C LYS A 43 -32.90 -7.49 16.37
N GLU A 44 -31.70 -7.46 16.94
CA GLU A 44 -30.77 -6.32 16.82
C GLU A 44 -30.48 -5.94 15.36
N VAL A 45 -30.75 -6.84 14.41
CA VAL A 45 -30.51 -6.62 12.99
C VAL A 45 -31.67 -7.12 12.08
N GLY A 46 -32.55 -7.98 12.58
CA GLY A 46 -33.62 -8.62 11.80
C GLY A 46 -34.65 -7.65 11.22
N ASP A 47 -35.06 -6.62 11.96
CA ASP A 47 -35.99 -5.61 11.41
C ASP A 47 -35.32 -4.71 10.35
N ILE A 48 -33.98 -4.66 10.30
CA ILE A 48 -33.20 -3.90 9.29
C ILE A 48 -32.92 -4.79 8.07
N ILE A 49 -32.41 -6.01 8.27
CA ILE A 49 -32.03 -6.92 7.18
C ILE A 49 -33.27 -7.51 6.47
N VAL A 50 -34.40 -7.75 7.13
CA VAL A 50 -35.62 -8.21 6.42
C VAL A 50 -36.12 -7.16 5.43
N ASN A 51 -35.82 -5.88 5.65
CA ASN A 51 -36.12 -4.81 4.69
C ASN A 51 -35.07 -4.70 3.57
N VAL A 52 -33.81 -5.12 3.81
CA VAL A 52 -32.69 -5.02 2.86
C VAL A 52 -32.56 -6.28 2.00
N ASP A 53 -32.76 -7.46 2.58
CA ASP A 53 -32.82 -8.76 1.91
C ASP A 53 -34.10 -9.52 2.32
N PRO A 54 -35.24 -9.17 1.69
CA PRO A 54 -36.52 -9.80 1.99
C PRO A 54 -36.55 -11.29 1.64
N LEU A 55 -35.69 -11.75 0.73
CA LEU A 55 -35.75 -13.11 0.21
C LEU A 55 -34.95 -14.09 1.10
N HIS A 56 -33.72 -13.75 1.49
CA HIS A 56 -32.85 -14.68 2.21
C HIS A 56 -32.99 -14.56 3.74
N ALA A 57 -33.30 -13.38 4.28
CA ALA A 57 -33.51 -13.20 5.72
C ALA A 57 -34.98 -13.08 6.11
N GLY A 58 -35.81 -12.55 5.21
CA GLY A 58 -37.25 -12.32 5.44
C GLY A 58 -38.06 -13.60 5.59
N LEU A 59 -37.85 -14.58 4.70
CA LEU A 59 -38.64 -15.82 4.68
C LEU A 59 -38.47 -16.66 5.96
N PRO A 60 -37.26 -17.03 6.41
CA PRO A 60 -37.09 -17.76 7.66
C PRO A 60 -37.64 -17.03 8.89
N TRP A 61 -37.48 -15.70 8.93
CA TRP A 61 -37.96 -14.87 10.03
C TRP A 61 -39.48 -14.84 10.14
N ALA A 62 -40.17 -14.70 9.00
CA ALA A 62 -41.62 -14.76 8.93
C ALA A 62 -42.16 -16.14 9.34
N ALA A 63 -41.47 -17.22 8.92
CA ALA A 63 -41.83 -18.57 9.28
C ALA A 63 -41.70 -18.84 10.79
N ILE A 64 -40.59 -18.41 11.41
CA ILE A 64 -40.38 -18.52 12.86
C ILE A 64 -41.42 -17.71 13.63
N ARG A 65 -41.76 -16.51 13.14
CA ARG A 65 -42.83 -15.69 13.73
C ARG A 65 -44.14 -16.45 13.78
N LEU A 66 -44.54 -17.02 12.64
CA LEU A 66 -45.80 -17.76 12.51
C LEU A 66 -45.82 -18.95 13.46
N LEU A 67 -44.77 -19.77 13.48
CA LEU A 67 -44.67 -20.96 14.34
C LEU A 67 -44.66 -20.61 15.84
N LEU A 68 -44.12 -19.45 16.21
CA LEU A 68 -44.17 -18.97 17.60
C LEU A 68 -45.57 -18.55 18.04
N GLU A 69 -46.42 -18.08 17.13
CA GLU A 69 -47.80 -17.66 17.40
C GLU A 69 -48.76 -18.86 17.52
N VAL A 70 -48.37 -20.05 17.04
CA VAL A 70 -49.15 -21.30 17.16
C VAL A 70 -49.36 -21.70 18.62
N THR A 71 -50.59 -22.02 19.00
CA THR A 71 -50.93 -22.54 20.33
C THR A 71 -50.99 -24.07 20.29
N ILE A 72 -50.14 -24.75 21.05
CA ILE A 72 -50.08 -26.21 21.12
C ILE A 72 -50.54 -26.65 22.51
N SER A 73 -51.61 -27.45 22.55
CA SER A 73 -52.19 -27.96 23.80
C SER A 73 -51.34 -29.04 24.45
N ASP A 74 -50.63 -29.84 23.65
CA ASP A 74 -49.74 -30.89 24.12
C ASP A 74 -48.35 -30.32 24.48
N SER A 75 -47.97 -30.47 25.74
CA SER A 75 -46.72 -29.90 26.27
C SER A 75 -45.46 -30.56 25.72
N SER A 76 -45.52 -31.84 25.33
CA SER A 76 -44.39 -32.56 24.73
C SER A 76 -44.15 -32.08 23.31
N GLN A 77 -45.23 -31.94 22.53
CA GLN A 77 -45.17 -31.45 21.16
C GLN A 77 -44.70 -30.00 21.10
N MET A 78 -45.14 -29.17 22.05
CA MET A 78 -44.66 -27.81 22.21
C MET A 78 -43.15 -27.74 22.51
N ALA A 79 -42.63 -28.68 23.31
CA ALA A 79 -41.20 -28.77 23.62
C ALA A 79 -40.36 -29.07 22.38
N VAL A 80 -40.81 -30.03 21.59
CA VAL A 80 -40.09 -30.47 20.40
C VAL A 80 -40.09 -29.35 19.32
N LEU A 81 -41.21 -28.64 19.13
CA LEU A 81 -41.26 -27.46 18.25
C LEU A 81 -40.29 -26.38 18.70
N LEU A 82 -40.28 -26.04 19.99
CA LEU A 82 -39.41 -25.01 20.52
C LEU A 82 -37.92 -25.38 20.39
N ALA A 83 -37.57 -26.65 20.59
CA ALA A 83 -36.21 -27.14 20.38
C ALA A 83 -35.79 -27.00 18.89
N GLY A 84 -36.67 -27.37 17.96
CA GLY A 84 -36.40 -27.18 16.52
C GLY A 84 -36.27 -25.70 16.13
N LEU A 85 -37.13 -24.82 16.66
CA LEU A 85 -37.04 -23.37 16.45
C LEU A 85 -35.77 -22.77 17.03
N GLU A 86 -35.29 -23.30 18.16
CA GLU A 86 -34.02 -22.91 18.77
C GLU A 86 -32.84 -23.22 17.85
N ILE A 87 -32.81 -24.43 17.29
CA ILE A 87 -31.78 -24.86 16.32
C ILE A 87 -31.83 -23.97 15.07
N ALA A 88 -33.02 -23.73 14.50
CA ALA A 88 -33.19 -22.85 13.35
C ALA A 88 -32.69 -21.42 13.63
N LEU A 89 -33.05 -20.85 14.80
CA LEU A 89 -32.55 -19.54 15.24
C LEU A 89 -31.03 -19.52 15.43
N SER A 90 -30.45 -20.61 15.94
CA SER A 90 -29.00 -20.75 16.09
C SER A 90 -28.29 -20.73 14.73
N ILE A 91 -28.79 -21.51 13.76
CA ILE A 91 -28.24 -21.57 12.40
C ILE A 91 -28.36 -20.22 11.70
N MET A 92 -29.53 -19.56 11.76
CA MET A 92 -29.70 -18.24 11.16
C MET A 92 -28.72 -17.20 11.73
N ASN A 93 -28.45 -17.24 13.04
CA ASN A 93 -27.47 -16.34 13.65
C ASN A 93 -26.04 -16.65 13.16
N ARG A 94 -25.69 -17.93 12.93
CA ARG A 94 -24.41 -18.34 12.34
C ARG A 94 -24.30 -17.91 10.88
N LEU A 95 -25.32 -18.17 10.07
CA LEU A 95 -25.39 -17.77 8.67
C LEU A 95 -25.18 -16.28 8.51
N LYS A 96 -25.78 -15.45 9.36
CA LYS A 96 -25.53 -14.01 9.38
C LYS A 96 -24.05 -13.67 9.59
N ALA A 97 -23.40 -14.29 10.57
CA ALA A 97 -21.98 -14.03 10.84
C ALA A 97 -21.10 -14.47 9.66
N TYR A 98 -21.40 -15.61 9.07
CA TYR A 98 -20.66 -16.15 7.94
C TYR A 98 -20.89 -15.40 6.63
N MET A 99 -22.11 -14.90 6.37
CA MET A 99 -22.39 -14.04 5.21
C MET A 99 -21.61 -12.74 5.30
N LYS A 100 -21.54 -12.12 6.48
CA LYS A 100 -20.68 -10.94 6.69
C LYS A 100 -19.21 -11.26 6.44
N TYR A 101 -18.74 -12.41 6.91
CA TYR A 101 -17.37 -12.86 6.66
C TYR A 101 -17.10 -13.11 5.17
N LEU A 102 -18.08 -13.62 4.40
CA LEU A 102 -17.97 -13.79 2.95
C LEU A 102 -17.80 -12.48 2.18
N GLU A 103 -18.36 -11.37 2.65
CA GLU A 103 -18.20 -10.05 2.01
C GLU A 103 -16.73 -9.61 1.97
N ASP A 104 -15.96 -9.94 3.01
CA ASP A 104 -14.56 -9.57 3.16
C ASP A 104 -13.59 -10.57 2.48
N LEU A 105 -14.09 -11.75 2.05
CA LEU A 105 -13.25 -12.81 1.49
C LEU A 105 -12.97 -12.61 -0.02
N PRO A 106 -11.71 -12.79 -0.48
CA PRO A 106 -11.37 -12.76 -1.90
C PRO A 106 -12.02 -13.92 -2.65
N ALA A 107 -12.20 -13.78 -3.97
CA ALA A 107 -12.74 -14.82 -4.83
C ALA A 107 -11.72 -15.97 -4.98
N THR A 108 -11.93 -17.07 -4.26
CA THR A 108 -11.10 -18.27 -4.30
C THR A 108 -11.96 -19.54 -4.31
N LYS A 109 -11.36 -20.68 -4.66
CA LYS A 109 -12.07 -21.98 -4.65
C LYS A 109 -12.55 -22.34 -3.25
N GLU A 110 -11.78 -22.01 -2.22
CA GLU A 110 -12.13 -22.27 -0.83
C GLU A 110 -13.33 -21.42 -0.38
N ARG A 111 -13.39 -20.17 -0.84
CA ARG A 111 -14.58 -19.32 -0.65
C ARG A 111 -15.82 -19.96 -1.29
N ASP A 112 -15.72 -20.47 -2.52
CA ASP A 112 -16.85 -21.12 -3.20
C ASP A 112 -17.35 -22.36 -2.42
N ILE A 113 -16.43 -23.17 -1.90
CA ILE A 113 -16.76 -24.36 -1.09
C ILE A 113 -17.43 -23.95 0.24
N PHE A 114 -16.94 -22.88 0.86
CA PHE A 114 -17.55 -22.33 2.06
C PHE A 114 -18.97 -21.83 1.78
N GLU A 115 -19.17 -21.09 0.68
CA GLU A 115 -20.48 -20.60 0.26
C GLU A 115 -21.48 -21.73 0.04
N ILE A 116 -21.07 -22.84 -0.61
CA ILE A 116 -21.89 -24.06 -0.76
C ILE A 116 -22.33 -24.60 0.61
N SER A 117 -21.42 -24.64 1.58
CA SER A 117 -21.72 -25.11 2.94
C SER A 117 -22.73 -24.20 3.66
N LEU A 118 -22.69 -22.89 3.41
CA LEU A 118 -23.70 -21.95 3.93
C LEU A 118 -25.04 -22.13 3.23
N MET A 119 -25.06 -22.36 1.92
CA MET A 119 -26.30 -22.69 1.20
C MET A 119 -26.94 -23.97 1.75
N GLU A 120 -26.16 -25.01 2.03
CA GLU A 120 -26.66 -26.24 2.66
C GLU A 120 -27.31 -25.94 4.04
N LEU A 121 -26.70 -25.10 4.87
CA LEU A 121 -27.26 -24.64 6.16
C LEU A 121 -28.55 -23.84 6.00
N TYR A 122 -28.62 -23.00 4.97
CA TYR A 122 -29.82 -22.21 4.69
C TYR A 122 -30.97 -23.10 4.22
N VAL A 123 -30.69 -24.01 3.29
CA VAL A 123 -31.67 -24.96 2.74
C VAL A 123 -32.23 -25.87 3.82
N ILE A 124 -31.38 -26.44 4.69
CA ILE A 124 -31.88 -27.33 5.76
C ILE A 124 -32.75 -26.57 6.77
N THR A 125 -32.45 -25.29 7.02
CA THR A 125 -33.27 -24.42 7.89
C THR A 125 -34.64 -24.15 7.25
N LEU A 126 -34.66 -23.80 5.96
CA LEU A 126 -35.91 -23.60 5.23
C LEU A 126 -36.75 -24.87 5.15
N GLN A 127 -36.14 -26.03 4.90
CA GLN A 127 -36.85 -27.31 4.86
C GLN A 127 -37.56 -27.60 6.19
N PHE A 128 -36.88 -27.40 7.31
CA PHE A 128 -37.49 -27.54 8.64
C PHE A 128 -38.66 -26.56 8.84
N LEU A 129 -38.48 -25.29 8.50
CA LEU A 129 -39.51 -24.27 8.67
C LEU A 129 -40.74 -24.53 7.80
N VAL A 130 -40.53 -24.92 6.53
CA VAL A 130 -41.61 -25.29 5.61
C VAL A 130 -42.38 -26.51 6.14
N GLN A 131 -41.68 -27.55 6.56
CA GLN A 131 -42.31 -28.76 7.12
C GLN A 131 -43.12 -28.42 8.38
N ALA A 132 -42.57 -27.61 9.27
CA ALA A 132 -43.25 -27.15 10.47
C ALA A 132 -44.53 -26.36 10.15
N ILE A 133 -44.52 -25.51 9.11
CA ILE A 133 -45.68 -24.71 8.69
C ILE A 133 -46.74 -25.56 7.98
N GLN A 134 -46.35 -26.44 7.05
CA GLN A 134 -47.27 -27.30 6.32
C GLN A 134 -48.10 -28.16 7.27
N ILE A 135 -47.45 -28.68 8.31
CA ILE A 135 -48.08 -29.43 9.39
C ILE A 135 -49.11 -28.58 10.15
N TYR A 136 -48.94 -27.26 10.22
CA TYR A 136 -49.87 -26.35 10.91
C TYR A 136 -51.07 -25.95 10.05
N GLN A 137 -50.92 -25.87 8.73
CA GLN A 137 -51.96 -25.35 7.83
C GLN A 137 -52.96 -26.42 7.34
N GLU A 138 -52.64 -27.71 7.41
CA GLU A 138 -53.54 -28.77 6.93
C GLU A 138 -54.50 -29.30 8.03
N ASN A 139 -55.79 -29.43 7.71
CA ASN A 139 -56.80 -30.06 8.58
C ASN A 139 -56.56 -31.57 8.86
N THR A 140 -55.56 -32.19 8.23
CA THR A 140 -55.16 -33.60 8.38
C THR A 140 -54.15 -33.81 9.53
N LEU A 141 -54.26 -32.98 10.57
CA LEU A 141 -53.25 -32.69 11.60
C LEU A 141 -52.64 -33.92 12.27
N LYS A 142 -53.42 -34.95 12.64
CA LYS A 142 -52.90 -36.00 13.54
C LYS A 142 -51.88 -36.95 12.92
N ARG A 143 -51.96 -37.25 11.61
CA ARG A 143 -51.17 -38.33 11.00
C ARG A 143 -49.76 -37.86 10.58
N ILE A 144 -49.68 -36.66 10.01
CA ILE A 144 -48.40 -36.05 9.58
C ILE A 144 -47.64 -35.47 10.79
N TRP A 145 -48.36 -34.87 11.75
CA TRP A 145 -47.77 -34.37 13.00
C TRP A 145 -47.05 -35.46 13.79
N ASN A 146 -47.68 -36.63 13.94
CA ASN A 146 -47.11 -37.76 14.67
C ASN A 146 -45.93 -38.42 13.96
N ALA A 147 -45.69 -38.13 12.68
CA ALA A 147 -44.53 -38.64 11.95
C ALA A 147 -43.32 -37.71 12.14
N PHE A 148 -43.49 -36.40 11.95
CA PHE A 148 -42.39 -35.43 11.93
C PHE A 148 -41.97 -34.90 13.31
N TRP A 149 -42.91 -34.73 14.26
CA TRP A 149 -42.61 -34.19 15.59
C TRP A 149 -42.30 -35.28 16.63
N GLN A 150 -41.89 -36.46 16.17
CA GLN A 150 -41.29 -37.47 17.04
C GLN A 150 -39.94 -36.94 17.55
N PRO A 151 -39.58 -37.19 18.81
CA PRO A 151 -38.27 -36.84 19.35
C PRO A 151 -37.09 -37.33 18.48
N SER A 152 -37.24 -38.46 17.79
CA SER A 152 -36.22 -39.02 16.88
C SER A 152 -35.97 -38.17 15.64
N GLU A 153 -37.01 -37.60 15.04
CA GLU A 153 -36.90 -36.79 13.81
C GLU A 153 -36.24 -35.44 14.10
N VAL A 154 -36.60 -34.79 15.21
CA VAL A 154 -35.92 -33.56 15.62
C VAL A 154 -34.47 -33.81 16.02
N LEU A 155 -34.17 -34.97 16.60
CA LEU A 155 -32.79 -35.37 16.86
C LEU A 155 -32.02 -35.61 15.55
N ASP A 156 -32.63 -36.24 14.54
CA ASP A 156 -32.02 -36.41 13.22
C ASP A 156 -31.78 -35.05 12.53
N PHE A 157 -32.76 -34.14 12.60
CA PHE A 157 -32.61 -32.76 12.14
C PHE A 157 -31.45 -32.05 12.87
N GLU A 158 -31.39 -32.14 14.20
CA GLU A 158 -30.29 -31.58 15.01
C GLU A 158 -28.94 -32.14 14.55
N ASN A 159 -28.84 -33.46 14.34
CA ASN A 159 -27.62 -34.12 13.91
C ASN A 159 -27.18 -33.66 12.51
N ARG A 160 -28.11 -33.56 11.55
CA ARG A 160 -27.82 -33.05 10.20
C ARG A 160 -27.34 -31.59 10.27
N CYS A 161 -28.03 -30.75 11.03
CA CYS A 161 -27.65 -29.35 11.23
C CYS A 161 -26.25 -29.21 11.85
N ASN A 162 -25.94 -30.03 12.87
CA ASN A 162 -24.64 -30.03 13.52
C ASN A 162 -23.52 -30.48 12.56
N LYS A 163 -23.78 -31.51 11.73
CA LYS A 163 -22.81 -31.99 10.73
C LYS A 163 -22.48 -30.91 9.70
N ILE A 164 -23.49 -30.26 9.12
CA ILE A 164 -23.28 -29.19 8.13
C ILE A 164 -22.64 -27.96 8.80
N SER A 165 -23.04 -27.64 10.03
CA SER A 165 -22.43 -26.54 10.79
C SER A 165 -20.94 -26.76 11.03
N ALA A 166 -20.55 -27.98 11.41
CA ALA A 166 -19.14 -28.33 11.61
C ALA A 166 -18.34 -28.24 10.30
N ARG A 167 -18.94 -28.66 9.18
CA ARG A 167 -18.33 -28.49 7.86
C ARG A 167 -18.11 -27.00 7.53
N ALA A 168 -19.13 -26.17 7.68
CA ALA A 168 -19.02 -24.73 7.44
C ALA A 168 -17.93 -24.07 8.30
N GLU A 169 -17.78 -24.48 9.56
CA GLU A 169 -16.73 -23.99 10.45
C GLU A 169 -15.32 -24.40 9.98
N ILE A 170 -15.15 -25.64 9.50
CA ILE A 170 -13.89 -26.10 8.90
C ILE A 170 -13.54 -25.27 7.66
N GLU A 171 -14.50 -25.08 6.74
CA GLU A 171 -14.28 -24.31 5.51
C GLU A 171 -13.97 -22.83 5.82
N ALA A 172 -14.63 -22.23 6.81
CA ALA A 172 -14.31 -20.88 7.28
C ALA A 172 -12.87 -20.78 7.81
N SER A 173 -12.41 -21.80 8.56
CA SER A 173 -11.04 -21.88 9.07
C SER A 173 -10.00 -22.06 7.97
N ILE A 174 -10.32 -22.80 6.91
CA ILE A 174 -9.46 -22.94 5.72
C ILE A 174 -9.29 -21.58 5.03
N CYS A 175 -10.38 -20.83 4.86
CA CYS A 175 -10.34 -19.49 4.28
C CYS A 175 -9.45 -18.54 5.11
N ASP A 176 -9.61 -18.55 6.44
CA ASP A 176 -8.82 -17.72 7.37
C ASP A 176 -7.32 -18.08 7.30
N ARG A 177 -6.98 -19.36 7.26
CA ARG A 177 -5.60 -19.82 7.14
C ARG A 177 -4.95 -19.36 5.84
N ASN A 178 -5.67 -19.42 4.72
CA ASN A 178 -5.14 -19.02 3.43
C ASN A 178 -4.89 -17.50 3.36
N LEU A 179 -5.79 -16.69 3.92
CA LEU A 179 -5.58 -15.24 4.06
C LEU A 179 -4.31 -14.92 4.86
N ASN A 180 -4.13 -15.56 6.02
CA ASN A 180 -2.94 -15.36 6.84
C ASN A 180 -1.64 -15.71 6.11
N ILE A 181 -1.63 -16.78 5.30
CA ILE A 181 -0.46 -17.17 4.50
C ILE A 181 -0.13 -16.10 3.45
N LEU A 182 -1.16 -15.59 2.75
CA LEU A 182 -1.01 -14.54 1.74
C LEU A 182 -0.46 -13.24 2.34
N ASP A 183 -1.02 -12.79 3.47
CA ASP A 183 -0.58 -11.57 4.16
C ASP A 183 0.86 -11.71 4.66
N GLN A 184 1.22 -12.87 5.19
CA GLN A 184 2.57 -13.14 5.64
C GLN A 184 3.58 -13.14 4.48
N GLN A 185 3.23 -13.74 3.34
CA GLN A 185 4.07 -13.72 2.14
C GLN A 185 4.30 -12.29 1.64
N HIS A 186 3.24 -11.49 1.54
CA HIS A 186 3.33 -10.11 1.09
C HIS A 186 4.18 -9.25 2.04
N THR A 187 4.03 -9.46 3.36
CA THR A 187 4.85 -8.77 4.37
C THR A 187 6.32 -9.16 4.26
N ASN A 188 6.62 -10.45 4.08
CA ASN A 188 7.99 -10.94 3.90
C ASN A 188 8.63 -10.38 2.62
N GLN A 189 7.86 -10.31 1.53
CA GLN A 189 8.34 -9.74 0.27
C GLN A 189 8.68 -8.25 0.40
N LYS A 190 7.85 -7.47 1.12
CA LYS A 190 8.14 -6.07 1.43
C LYS A 190 9.41 -5.91 2.27
N LEU A 191 9.60 -6.76 3.28
CA LEU A 191 10.80 -6.74 4.11
C LEU A 191 12.06 -7.06 3.30
N GLU A 192 11.98 -8.03 2.39
CA GLU A 192 13.11 -8.40 1.54
C GLU A 192 13.47 -7.27 0.57
N ASN A 193 12.47 -6.64 -0.05
CA ASN A 193 12.67 -5.46 -0.89
C ASN A 193 13.33 -4.32 -0.10
N LEU A 194 12.87 -4.05 1.13
CA LEU A 194 13.46 -3.02 1.99
C LEU A 194 14.92 -3.34 2.33
N ARG A 195 15.25 -4.60 2.64
CA ARG A 195 16.63 -5.03 2.89
C ARG A 195 17.52 -4.81 1.69
N ASN A 196 17.03 -5.10 0.49
CA ASN A 196 17.79 -4.88 -0.74
C ASN A 196 18.09 -3.38 -0.94
N VAL A 197 17.10 -2.50 -0.76
CA VAL A 197 17.31 -1.05 -0.84
C VAL A 197 18.30 -0.55 0.21
N LEU A 198 18.21 -1.03 1.46
CA LEU A 198 19.15 -0.65 2.52
C LEU A 198 20.58 -1.07 2.18
N LYS A 199 20.76 -2.26 1.60
CA LYS A 199 22.06 -2.75 1.15
C LYS A 199 22.65 -1.88 0.02
N GLU A 200 21.84 -1.53 -0.97
CA GLU A 200 22.26 -0.62 -2.06
C GLU A 200 22.69 0.75 -1.51
N LEU A 201 21.98 1.29 -0.51
CA LEU A 201 22.34 2.55 0.13
C LEU A 201 23.66 2.47 0.92
N GLU A 202 23.93 1.34 1.58
CA GLU A 202 25.23 1.11 2.24
C GLU A 202 26.38 1.05 1.24
N GLU A 203 26.17 0.37 0.10
CA GLU A 203 27.16 0.30 -0.99
C GLU A 203 27.46 1.70 -1.55
N LEU A 204 26.43 2.53 -1.76
CA LEU A 204 26.61 3.93 -2.18
C LEU A 204 27.36 4.78 -1.14
N ARG A 205 27.09 4.58 0.14
CA ARG A 205 27.81 5.28 1.22
C ARG A 205 29.30 4.94 1.20
N ASN A 206 29.64 3.66 1.07
CA ASN A 206 31.02 3.20 1.03
C ASN A 206 31.77 3.71 -0.21
N ILE A 207 31.09 3.81 -1.36
CA ILE A 207 31.63 4.44 -2.57
C ILE A 207 31.90 5.93 -2.33
N LYS A 208 30.96 6.66 -1.71
CA LYS A 208 31.13 8.09 -1.40
C LYS A 208 32.33 8.34 -0.48
N GLU A 209 32.49 7.53 0.56
CA GLU A 209 33.63 7.60 1.48
C GLU A 209 34.95 7.33 0.75
N SER A 210 35.00 6.29 -0.08
CA SER A 210 36.18 5.96 -0.89
C SER A 210 36.54 7.09 -1.87
N VAL A 211 35.56 7.73 -2.51
CA VAL A 211 35.80 8.90 -3.39
C VAL A 211 36.33 10.08 -2.59
N SER A 212 35.81 10.33 -1.39
CA SER A 212 36.30 11.40 -0.51
C SER A 212 37.76 11.18 -0.10
N GLU A 213 38.12 9.94 0.27
CA GLU A 213 39.50 9.57 0.61
C GLU A 213 40.44 9.69 -0.60
N ILE A 214 39.99 9.30 -1.80
CA ILE A 214 40.75 9.49 -3.05
C ILE A 214 40.99 10.98 -3.32
N LEU A 215 39.98 11.84 -3.12
CA LEU A 215 40.11 13.28 -3.31
C LEU A 215 41.06 13.92 -2.28
N GLU A 216 41.05 13.46 -1.02
CA GLU A 216 41.98 13.91 0.01
C GLU A 216 43.43 13.45 -0.22
N GLN A 217 43.63 12.25 -0.77
CA GLN A 217 44.97 11.72 -1.07
C GLN A 217 45.63 12.34 -2.31
N ILE A 218 44.90 13.17 -3.06
CA ILE A 218 45.38 13.78 -4.30
C ILE A 218 45.59 15.25 -4.02
N ASN A 219 46.88 15.62 -4.02
CA ASN A 219 47.44 16.91 -3.59
C ASN A 219 47.08 18.07 -4.56
N LEU A 220 45.79 18.23 -4.89
CA LEU A 220 45.24 19.31 -5.72
C LEU A 220 45.44 20.69 -5.07
N GLU A 221 45.72 20.73 -3.76
CA GLU A 221 46.10 21.95 -3.03
C GLU A 221 47.35 22.65 -3.59
N LYS A 222 48.21 21.94 -4.34
CA LYS A 222 49.37 22.53 -5.01
C LYS A 222 49.01 23.42 -6.20
N LEU A 223 47.80 23.29 -6.75
CA LEU A 223 47.35 24.15 -7.85
C LEU A 223 46.72 25.44 -7.28
N PRO A 224 47.27 26.62 -7.57
CA PRO A 224 46.67 27.88 -7.14
C PRO A 224 45.32 28.07 -7.84
N ILE A 225 44.24 28.14 -7.07
CA ILE A 225 42.88 28.42 -7.55
C ILE A 225 42.43 29.84 -7.19
N THR A 226 41.57 30.43 -8.02
CA THR A 226 40.90 31.70 -7.72
C THR A 226 39.53 31.41 -7.13
N LYS A 227 39.42 31.39 -5.79
CA LYS A 227 38.19 31.00 -5.06
C LYS A 227 36.96 31.87 -5.38
N ASN A 228 37.15 33.10 -5.86
CA ASN A 228 36.07 34.05 -6.16
C ASN A 228 35.76 34.19 -7.66
N ALA A 229 36.25 33.28 -8.51
CA ALA A 229 36.04 33.37 -9.95
C ALA A 229 34.80 32.63 -10.46
N THR A 230 34.20 31.76 -9.64
CA THR A 230 33.02 30.98 -10.01
C THR A 230 31.75 31.82 -10.05
N PHE A 231 30.75 31.39 -10.81
CA PHE A 231 29.50 32.13 -11.02
C PHE A 231 28.65 32.31 -9.74
N ASP A 232 28.88 31.45 -8.75
CA ASP A 232 28.21 31.32 -7.46
C ASP A 232 29.08 31.79 -6.27
N SER A 233 30.17 32.50 -6.54
CA SER A 233 31.05 33.00 -5.48
C SER A 233 30.32 33.96 -4.53
N TYR A 234 30.62 33.86 -3.22
CA TYR A 234 30.01 34.70 -2.17
C TYR A 234 30.16 36.22 -2.44
N GLN A 235 31.28 36.65 -3.02
CA GLN A 235 31.49 38.07 -3.37
C GLN A 235 30.57 38.58 -4.48
N ASP A 236 30.01 37.67 -5.28
CA ASP A 236 29.12 37.95 -6.39
C ASP A 236 27.67 37.52 -6.07
N GLU A 237 27.35 37.20 -4.80
CA GLU A 237 26.01 36.76 -4.36
C GLU A 237 24.92 37.79 -4.67
N HIS A 238 25.27 39.08 -4.57
CA HIS A 238 24.37 40.20 -4.88
C HIS A 238 24.44 40.66 -6.35
N ASP A 239 25.22 40.00 -7.21
CA ASP A 239 25.30 40.35 -8.62
C ASP A 239 24.01 39.95 -9.36
N ALA A 240 23.37 40.95 -9.99
CA ALA A 240 22.08 40.78 -10.65
C ALA A 240 22.09 39.66 -11.71
N ARG A 241 21.03 38.83 -11.66
CA ARG A 241 20.58 37.89 -12.71
C ARG A 241 19.51 38.55 -13.58
N CYS A 242 19.27 38.03 -14.79
CA CYS A 242 18.17 38.50 -15.63
C CYS A 242 16.84 38.39 -14.87
N LEU A 243 16.01 39.44 -14.95
CA LEU A 243 14.66 39.39 -14.40
C LEU A 243 13.84 38.35 -15.15
N LEU A 244 12.93 37.68 -14.43
CA LEU A 244 12.03 36.69 -15.01
C LEU A 244 11.27 37.28 -16.21
N GLY A 245 11.21 36.53 -17.31
CA GLY A 245 10.54 36.96 -18.54
C GLY A 245 11.32 37.98 -19.39
N THR A 246 12.55 38.34 -19.01
CA THR A 246 13.40 39.24 -19.82
C THR A 246 14.47 38.47 -20.58
N ARG A 247 14.85 38.97 -21.77
CA ARG A 247 15.92 38.38 -22.62
C ARG A 247 15.70 36.90 -23.01
N VAL A 248 14.45 36.44 -22.99
CA VAL A 248 14.04 35.04 -23.21
C VAL A 248 14.60 34.49 -24.53
N GLU A 249 14.32 35.15 -25.65
CA GLU A 249 14.80 34.72 -26.98
C GLU A 249 16.33 34.56 -27.04
N LEU A 250 17.07 35.46 -26.39
CA LEU A 250 18.52 35.41 -26.35
C LEU A 250 19.04 34.27 -25.46
N LEU A 251 18.40 34.01 -24.32
CA LEU A 251 18.76 32.89 -23.44
C LEU A 251 18.45 31.54 -24.10
N GLU A 252 17.36 31.45 -24.84
CA GLU A 252 17.01 30.28 -25.65
C GLU A 252 18.02 30.08 -26.78
N GLN A 253 18.43 31.14 -27.47
CA GLN A 253 19.47 31.08 -28.50
C GLN A 253 20.81 30.56 -27.93
N ILE A 254 21.22 31.04 -26.75
CA ILE A 254 22.44 30.58 -26.09
C ILE A 254 22.31 29.11 -25.64
N SER A 255 21.14 28.71 -25.15
CA SER A 255 20.88 27.32 -24.75
C SER A 255 20.94 26.37 -25.94
N GLY A 256 20.25 26.70 -27.04
CA GLY A 256 20.29 25.91 -28.28
C GLY A 256 21.70 25.85 -28.89
N TRP A 257 22.48 26.93 -28.78
CA TRP A 257 23.88 26.92 -29.18
C TRP A 257 24.74 25.94 -28.36
N ALA A 258 24.54 25.88 -27.04
CA ALA A 258 25.35 25.04 -26.17
C ALA A 258 25.05 23.54 -26.32
N GLU A 259 23.83 23.19 -26.71
CA GLU A 259 23.37 21.80 -26.89
C GLU A 259 23.68 21.24 -28.30
N ASP A 260 23.99 22.10 -29.29
CA ASP A 260 24.31 21.69 -30.65
C ASP A 260 25.80 21.39 -30.87
N SER A 261 26.13 20.10 -31.04
CA SER A 261 27.49 19.61 -31.28
C SER A 261 28.10 20.00 -32.63
N LYS A 262 27.31 20.58 -33.55
CA LYS A 262 27.76 20.98 -34.90
C LYS A 262 28.14 22.46 -35.00
N VAL A 263 27.89 23.25 -33.96
CA VAL A 263 28.11 24.71 -33.96
C VAL A 263 29.47 25.06 -33.34
N LYS A 264 29.97 26.28 -33.58
CA LYS A 264 31.27 26.77 -33.08
C LYS A 264 31.31 26.76 -31.55
N CYS A 265 32.43 26.34 -30.94
CA CYS A 265 32.61 26.24 -29.49
C CYS A 265 32.73 27.57 -28.72
N ILE A 266 32.57 28.73 -29.38
CA ILE A 266 32.64 30.04 -28.74
C ILE A 266 31.39 30.85 -29.11
N PHE A 267 30.60 31.22 -28.10
CA PHE A 267 29.52 32.20 -28.24
C PHE A 267 30.02 33.61 -27.92
N TRP A 268 29.89 34.52 -28.88
CA TRP A 268 30.29 35.90 -28.72
C TRP A 268 29.09 36.80 -28.44
N LEU A 269 28.87 37.16 -27.17
CA LEU A 269 27.82 38.09 -26.76
C LEU A 269 28.34 39.55 -26.85
N ASN A 270 28.02 40.25 -27.93
CA ASN A 270 28.35 41.67 -28.11
C ASN A 270 27.18 42.59 -27.77
N GLY A 271 27.48 43.85 -27.45
CA GLY A 271 26.49 44.87 -27.17
C GLY A 271 27.08 46.07 -26.45
N MET A 272 26.36 47.19 -26.47
CA MET A 272 26.78 48.45 -25.85
C MET A 272 27.11 48.28 -24.36
N ALA A 273 27.99 49.12 -23.82
CA ALA A 273 28.28 49.13 -22.40
C ALA A 273 26.98 49.37 -21.59
N GLY A 274 26.84 48.71 -20.44
CA GLY A 274 25.66 48.85 -19.58
C GLY A 274 24.42 48.03 -19.98
N THR A 275 24.42 47.29 -21.09
CA THR A 275 23.23 46.52 -21.53
C THR A 275 22.98 45.19 -20.80
N GLY A 276 23.68 44.92 -19.69
CA GLY A 276 23.45 43.72 -18.88
C GLY A 276 24.11 42.43 -19.38
N LYS A 277 25.15 42.49 -20.21
CA LYS A 277 25.86 41.30 -20.73
C LYS A 277 26.36 40.36 -19.62
N SER A 278 27.00 40.92 -18.58
CA SER A 278 27.48 40.12 -17.44
C SER A 278 26.33 39.46 -16.69
N THR A 279 25.18 40.14 -16.58
CA THR A 279 23.95 39.59 -16.00
C THR A 279 23.43 38.41 -16.81
N ILE A 280 23.43 38.51 -18.15
CA ILE A 280 23.06 37.40 -19.05
C ILE A 280 24.01 36.20 -18.85
N SER A 281 25.33 36.41 -18.88
CA SER A 281 26.31 35.32 -18.70
C SER A 281 26.16 34.59 -17.36
N ARG A 282 25.84 35.31 -16.28
CA ARG A 282 25.58 34.70 -14.97
C ARG A 282 24.29 33.89 -14.94
N THR A 283 23.23 34.38 -15.57
CA THR A 283 21.98 33.62 -15.72
C THR A 283 22.16 32.35 -16.54
N VAL A 284 22.96 32.40 -17.62
CA VAL A 284 23.29 31.22 -18.43
C VAL A 284 24.07 30.19 -17.61
N ALA A 285 25.11 30.62 -16.88
CA ALA A 285 25.90 29.72 -16.04
C ALA A 285 25.02 29.00 -15.00
N GLN A 286 24.13 29.73 -14.32
CA GLN A 286 23.19 29.16 -13.37
C GLN A 286 22.25 28.14 -14.02
N SER A 287 21.66 28.47 -15.17
CA SER A 287 20.77 27.56 -15.89
C SER A 287 21.48 26.27 -16.32
N PHE A 288 22.75 26.35 -16.73
CA PHE A 288 23.53 25.17 -17.09
C PHE A 288 23.95 24.34 -15.88
N GLU A 289 24.19 24.95 -14.72
CA GLU A 289 24.42 24.21 -13.48
C GLU A 289 23.15 23.43 -13.07
N GLU A 290 21.98 24.08 -13.10
CA GLU A 290 20.69 23.45 -12.78
C GLU A 290 20.36 22.27 -13.72
N LYS A 291 20.82 22.34 -14.98
CA LYS A 291 20.70 21.26 -15.98
C LYS A 291 21.84 20.22 -15.92
N ASN A 292 22.81 20.35 -15.01
CA ASN A 292 24.04 19.54 -14.97
C ASN A 292 24.87 19.56 -16.27
N LEU A 293 24.82 20.65 -17.03
CA LEU A 293 25.59 20.86 -18.27
C LEU A 293 26.85 21.73 -18.06
N LEU A 294 26.96 22.44 -16.92
CA LEU A 294 28.09 23.31 -16.64
C LEU A 294 29.30 22.51 -16.13
N GLY A 295 30.38 22.46 -16.93
CA GLY A 295 31.63 21.82 -16.51
C GLY A 295 32.50 22.68 -15.59
N ALA A 296 32.60 23.98 -15.87
CA ALA A 296 33.33 24.94 -15.05
C ALA A 296 32.90 26.38 -15.40
N SER A 297 33.12 27.31 -14.47
CA SER A 297 32.88 28.75 -14.69
C SER A 297 34.07 29.60 -14.22
N PHE A 298 34.33 30.69 -14.94
CA PHE A 298 35.33 31.68 -14.55
C PHE A 298 34.94 33.07 -15.08
N PHE A 299 34.72 34.02 -14.17
CA PHE A 299 34.38 35.40 -14.49
C PHE A 299 35.59 36.33 -14.31
N PHE A 300 36.13 36.81 -15.43
CA PHE A 300 37.20 37.82 -15.44
C PHE A 300 36.66 39.19 -15.02
N LYS A 301 37.32 39.85 -14.06
CA LYS A 301 37.00 41.21 -13.60
C LYS A 301 38.27 42.06 -13.58
N ARG A 302 38.31 43.12 -14.39
CA ARG A 302 39.47 44.03 -14.48
C ARG A 302 39.63 44.78 -13.16
N GLY A 303 40.86 44.81 -12.62
CA GLY A 303 41.17 45.49 -11.36
C GLY A 303 41.00 44.63 -10.09
N GLU A 304 40.42 43.42 -10.20
CA GLU A 304 40.25 42.49 -9.07
C GLU A 304 41.34 41.41 -9.05
N GLY A 305 42.59 41.80 -8.77
CA GLY A 305 43.72 40.89 -8.50
C GLY A 305 43.78 39.65 -9.40
N ASP A 306 43.60 38.47 -8.81
CA ASP A 306 43.64 37.15 -9.46
C ASP A 306 42.53 36.90 -10.51
N ARG A 307 41.46 37.71 -10.53
CA ARG A 307 40.39 37.67 -11.57
C ARG A 307 40.69 38.58 -12.75
N GLY A 308 41.70 39.45 -12.63
CA GLY A 308 42.12 40.38 -13.68
C GLY A 308 43.08 39.77 -14.71
N THR A 309 43.66 38.62 -14.41
CA THR A 309 44.69 37.95 -15.23
C THR A 309 44.34 36.47 -15.43
N ALA A 310 44.76 35.88 -16.55
CA ALA A 310 44.52 34.47 -16.86
C ALA A 310 45.45 33.47 -16.15
N SER A 311 46.32 33.94 -15.24
CA SER A 311 47.37 33.13 -14.60
C SER A 311 46.85 31.93 -13.82
N LYS A 312 45.64 32.02 -13.24
CA LYS A 312 44.97 30.95 -12.49
C LYS A 312 43.74 30.38 -13.21
N PHE A 313 43.53 30.76 -14.47
CA PHE A 313 42.32 30.37 -15.22
C PHE A 313 42.26 28.84 -15.40
N PHE A 314 43.28 28.24 -16.02
CA PHE A 314 43.28 26.82 -16.33
C PHE A 314 43.41 25.94 -15.08
N THR A 315 44.13 26.38 -14.05
CA THR A 315 44.19 25.67 -12.76
C THR A 315 42.83 25.64 -12.05
N THR A 316 42.11 26.76 -12.07
CA THR A 316 40.76 26.87 -11.48
C THR A 316 39.72 26.07 -12.28
N VAL A 317 39.81 26.07 -13.62
CA VAL A 317 38.95 25.25 -14.49
C VAL A 317 39.25 23.75 -14.31
N ALA A 318 40.52 23.34 -14.27
CA ALA A 318 40.91 21.94 -14.06
C ALA A 318 40.39 21.41 -12.71
N HIS A 319 40.47 22.23 -11.65
CA HIS A 319 39.93 21.89 -10.34
C HIS A 319 38.40 21.69 -10.39
N GLN A 320 37.66 22.62 -10.99
CA GLN A 320 36.20 22.50 -11.16
C GLN A 320 35.81 21.27 -11.98
N LEU A 321 36.52 21.00 -13.07
CA LEU A 321 36.25 19.85 -13.93
C LEU A 321 36.49 18.52 -13.20
N VAL A 322 37.53 18.41 -12.37
CA VAL A 322 37.81 17.19 -11.60
C VAL A 322 36.72 16.88 -10.57
N VAL A 323 36.12 17.91 -9.97
CA VAL A 323 34.98 17.73 -9.05
C VAL A 323 33.77 17.15 -9.80
N LYS A 324 33.55 17.56 -11.05
CA LYS A 324 32.44 17.06 -11.89
C LYS A 324 32.77 15.75 -12.62
N LEU A 325 34.04 15.52 -12.96
CA LEU A 325 34.56 14.38 -13.69
C LEU A 325 35.73 13.75 -12.92
N PRO A 326 35.45 12.97 -11.85
CA PRO A 326 36.49 12.38 -11.01
C PRO A 326 37.45 11.46 -11.78
N GLN A 327 37.04 10.96 -12.95
CA GLN A 327 37.89 10.12 -13.78
C GLN A 327 39.13 10.89 -14.33
N MET A 328 39.09 12.23 -14.45
CA MET A 328 40.23 13.03 -14.93
C MET A 328 41.42 13.05 -13.95
N VAL A 329 41.15 12.69 -12.69
CA VAL A 329 42.06 12.83 -11.56
C VAL A 329 43.43 12.16 -11.77
N PRO A 330 43.54 10.90 -12.23
CA PRO A 330 44.83 10.22 -12.36
C PRO A 330 45.74 10.92 -13.39
N SER A 331 45.16 11.33 -14.52
CA SER A 331 45.87 12.05 -15.58
C SER A 331 46.32 13.44 -15.12
N LEU A 332 45.45 14.15 -14.39
CA LEU A 332 45.80 15.46 -13.83
C LEU A 332 46.92 15.36 -12.79
N LYS A 333 46.86 14.35 -11.90
CA LYS A 333 47.91 14.08 -10.91
C LYS A 333 49.25 13.81 -11.58
N LYS A 334 49.26 12.94 -12.60
CA LYS A 334 50.47 12.64 -13.38
C LYS A 334 51.07 13.90 -14.00
N ALA A 335 50.25 14.81 -14.52
CA ALA A 335 50.71 16.09 -15.06
C ALA A 335 51.36 16.98 -13.98
N ILE A 336 50.78 17.06 -12.79
CA ILE A 336 51.31 17.84 -11.66
C ILE A 336 52.60 17.23 -11.10
N ASP A 337 52.66 15.90 -10.97
CA ASP A 337 53.84 15.20 -10.46
C ASP A 337 55.03 15.31 -11.42
N LEU A 338 54.77 15.34 -12.74
CA LEU A 338 55.80 15.53 -13.77
C LEU A 338 56.32 16.98 -13.85
N ASP A 339 55.47 17.99 -13.60
CA ASP A 339 55.86 19.40 -13.59
C ASP A 339 55.18 20.15 -12.42
N PRO A 340 55.78 20.15 -11.22
CA PRO A 340 55.23 20.83 -10.05
C PRO A 340 55.03 22.34 -10.23
N ASN A 341 55.71 22.96 -11.19
CA ASN A 341 55.61 24.40 -11.50
C ASN A 341 54.68 24.68 -12.70
N ILE A 342 53.83 23.72 -13.10
CA ILE A 342 52.92 23.85 -14.25
C ILE A 342 52.03 25.10 -14.18
N SER A 343 51.62 25.51 -12.97
CA SER A 343 50.81 26.72 -12.72
C SER A 343 51.51 28.03 -13.08
N GLY A 344 52.85 28.03 -13.15
CA GLY A 344 53.66 29.18 -13.58
C GLY A 344 54.02 29.17 -15.07
N LYS A 345 53.65 28.12 -15.83
CA LYS A 345 53.98 27.98 -17.25
C LYS A 345 53.02 28.79 -18.13
N SER A 346 53.32 28.84 -19.43
CA SER A 346 52.46 29.50 -20.42
C SER A 346 51.04 28.91 -20.41
N LEU A 347 50.05 29.76 -20.71
CA LEU A 347 48.64 29.37 -20.78
C LEU A 347 48.38 28.19 -21.71
N ALA A 348 49.06 28.15 -22.86
CA ALA A 348 48.99 27.03 -23.79
C ALA A 348 49.45 25.72 -23.14
N LYS A 349 50.52 25.77 -22.34
CA LYS A 349 51.04 24.58 -21.64
C LYS A 349 50.11 24.14 -20.50
N GLN A 350 49.55 25.09 -19.75
CA GLN A 350 48.57 24.79 -18.72
C GLN A 350 47.32 24.13 -19.32
N PHE A 351 46.77 24.68 -20.41
CA PHE A 351 45.63 24.08 -21.11
C PHE A 351 45.94 22.66 -21.61
N GLU A 352 47.08 22.50 -22.28
CA GLU A 352 47.47 21.21 -22.86
C GLU A 352 47.61 20.12 -21.79
N GLN A 353 48.31 20.40 -20.69
CA GLN A 353 48.60 19.39 -19.66
C GLN A 353 47.47 19.20 -18.64
N LEU A 354 46.74 20.25 -18.28
CA LEU A 354 45.74 20.19 -17.20
C LEU A 354 44.31 19.91 -17.70
N ILE A 355 44.02 20.18 -18.97
CA ILE A 355 42.66 20.07 -19.54
C ILE A 355 42.65 19.10 -20.72
N PHE A 356 43.39 19.41 -21.78
CA PHE A 356 43.28 18.70 -23.06
C PHE A 356 43.73 17.24 -22.97
N LYS A 357 44.93 16.98 -22.43
CA LYS A 357 45.44 15.61 -22.28
C LYS A 357 44.56 14.77 -21.36
N PRO A 358 44.19 15.22 -20.13
CA PRO A 358 43.29 14.46 -19.28
C PRO A 358 41.95 14.12 -19.94
N LEU A 359 41.33 15.06 -20.66
CA LEU A 359 40.07 14.80 -21.36
C LEU A 359 40.22 13.85 -22.56
N THR A 360 41.35 13.90 -23.26
CA THR A 360 41.61 13.01 -24.40
C THR A 360 41.88 11.57 -23.93
N GLU A 361 42.61 11.39 -22.83
CA GLU A 361 42.88 10.08 -22.23
C GLU A 361 41.60 9.41 -21.70
N LEU A 362 40.64 10.20 -21.21
CA LEU A 362 39.31 9.70 -20.83
C LEU A 362 38.53 9.14 -22.02
N ASN A 363 38.52 9.86 -23.15
CA ASN A 363 37.82 9.42 -24.35
C ASN A 363 38.49 8.23 -25.05
N ALA A 364 39.74 7.92 -24.73
CA ALA A 364 40.51 6.81 -25.30
C ALA A 364 40.43 5.51 -24.47
N SER A 365 39.89 5.59 -23.24
CA SER A 365 39.65 4.43 -22.40
C SER A 365 38.30 3.81 -22.81
N PRO A 366 38.23 2.58 -23.33
CA PRO A 366 36.95 1.98 -23.71
C PRO A 366 36.06 1.81 -22.47
N GLN A 367 34.79 2.23 -22.61
CA GLN A 367 33.71 2.04 -21.62
C GLN A 367 33.46 0.56 -21.32
#